data_AF-A0A1G7XTJ7-F1
#
_entry.id   AF-A0A1G7XTJ7-F1
#
_cell.length_a   1.000
_cell.length_b   1.000
_cell.length_c   1.000
_cell.angle_alpha   90.00
_cell.angle_beta   90.00
_cell.angle_gamma   90.00
#
_symmetry.space_group_name_H-M   'P 1'
#
loop_
_entity.id
_entity.type
_entity.pdbx_description
1 polymer ?
#
loop_
_entity_poly.entity_id
_entity_poly.type
_entity_poly.pdbx_seq_one_letter_code
_entity_poly.pdbx_strand_id
1 'polypeptide(L)'
;MNPRLKRIGHLTGRRQSGATLLVALMMLLIITLLALSSMRGVSLESRITGNLKQQKNLTSAAEAGLRIGEQKIQCPDCKAILQPISVPANTNGDTPTRFGVNDGGVVNAVSATAYNGVRIQWYVVDITSLVSPNSQNSCALLNVAKSNCHRYYEINACASTVLCTSDAVTQRVILRSVVGVSN
;
A
#
# COMPACT_ATOMS: atom_id res chain seq x y z
N MET A 1 72.81 67.90 -29.36
CA MET A 1 72.43 66.57 -29.90
C MET A 1 71.30 66.01 -29.03
N ASN A 2 70.11 65.86 -29.59
CA ASN A 2 68.91 65.30 -28.93
C ASN A 2 68.87 63.78 -29.08
N PRO A 3 68.23 63.05 -28.13
CA PRO A 3 67.48 61.85 -28.51
C PRO A 3 66.02 61.87 -28.05
N ARG A 4 65.18 61.83 -29.09
CA ARG A 4 63.84 61.22 -29.30
C ARG A 4 63.14 60.56 -28.08
N LEU A 5 62.07 61.22 -27.62
CA LEU A 5 60.98 60.60 -26.85
C LEU A 5 60.23 59.57 -27.73
N LYS A 6 60.20 58.32 -27.27
CA LYS A 6 59.44 57.22 -27.86
C LYS A 6 57.96 57.38 -27.48
N ARG A 7 57.14 57.77 -28.45
CA ARG A 7 55.68 57.92 -28.33
C ARG A 7 55.06 56.57 -27.97
N ILE A 8 54.46 56.48 -26.77
CA ILE A 8 53.68 55.33 -26.32
C ILE A 8 52.41 55.29 -27.18
N GLY A 9 52.24 54.21 -27.95
CA GLY A 9 51.05 53.99 -28.76
C GLY A 9 49.85 53.71 -27.86
N HIS A 10 48.80 54.51 -27.99
CA HIS A 10 47.50 54.28 -27.38
C HIS A 10 46.91 52.98 -27.91
N LEU A 11 46.72 51.99 -27.04
CA LEU A 11 45.83 50.86 -27.28
C LEU A 11 44.41 51.42 -27.39
N THR A 12 43.91 51.55 -28.62
CA THR A 12 42.53 51.95 -28.90
C THR A 12 41.58 51.00 -28.18
N GLY A 13 40.90 51.49 -27.15
CA GLY A 13 39.83 50.79 -26.46
C GLY A 13 38.68 50.56 -27.44
N ARG A 14 38.50 49.29 -27.86
CA ARG A 14 37.28 48.85 -28.52
C ARG A 14 36.11 49.24 -27.62
N ARG A 15 35.21 50.09 -28.11
CA ARG A 15 33.91 50.35 -27.48
C ARG A 15 33.21 49.00 -27.28
N GLN A 16 33.17 48.51 -26.04
CA GLN A 16 32.36 47.35 -25.67
C GLN A 16 30.90 47.76 -25.87
N SER A 17 30.27 47.24 -26.93
CA SER A 17 28.83 47.31 -27.08
C SER A 17 28.18 46.61 -25.88
N GLY A 18 27.22 47.27 -25.24
CA GLY A 18 26.48 46.79 -24.06
C GLY A 18 25.61 45.54 -24.28
N ALA A 19 25.91 44.72 -25.30
CA ALA A 19 25.22 43.49 -25.63
C ALA A 19 25.58 42.33 -24.67
N THR A 20 26.73 42.37 -23.99
CA THR A 20 27.18 41.29 -23.10
C THR A 20 26.23 41.06 -21.92
N LEU A 21 25.66 42.13 -21.35
CA LEU A 21 24.69 42.05 -20.25
C LEU A 21 23.41 41.33 -20.71
N LEU A 22 22.91 41.69 -21.91
CA LEU A 22 21.70 41.10 -22.47
C LEU A 22 21.89 39.60 -22.76
N VAL A 23 23.03 39.23 -23.35
CA VAL A 23 23.37 37.82 -23.62
C VAL A 23 23.53 37.04 -22.32
N ALA A 24 24.16 37.61 -21.30
CA ALA A 24 24.29 36.96 -19.98
C ALA A 24 22.92 36.73 -19.33
N LEU A 25 21.99 37.69 -19.43
CA LEU A 25 20.65 37.57 -18.87
C LEU A 25 19.80 36.54 -19.63
N MET A 26 19.91 36.49 -20.97
CA MET A 26 19.27 35.46 -21.79
C MET A 26 19.80 34.06 -21.45
N MET A 27 21.12 33.90 -21.32
CA MET A 27 21.73 32.62 -20.95
C MET A 27 21.30 32.20 -19.54
N LEU A 28 21.30 33.11 -18.57
CA LEU A 28 20.81 32.84 -17.21
C LEU A 28 19.35 32.38 -17.23
N LEU A 29 18.48 33.07 -17.99
CA LEU A 29 17.07 32.70 -18.15
C LEU A 29 16.91 31.28 -18.71
N ILE A 30 17.63 30.96 -19.78
CA ILE A 30 17.59 29.64 -20.43
C ILE A 30 18.01 28.55 -19.45
N ILE A 31 19.12 28.72 -18.75
CA ILE A 31 19.61 27.75 -17.75
C ILE A 31 18.57 27.55 -16.64
N THR A 32 17.95 28.63 -16.18
CA THR A 32 16.93 28.57 -15.12
C THR A 32 15.70 27.78 -15.56
N LEU A 33 15.22 27.99 -16.79
CA LEU A 33 14.07 27.26 -17.34
C LEU A 33 14.36 25.76 -17.50
N LEU A 34 15.57 25.40 -17.94
CA LEU A 34 16.01 24.00 -18.03
C LEU A 34 16.07 23.34 -16.66
N ALA A 35 16.59 24.04 -15.65
CA ALA A 35 16.63 23.56 -14.27
C ALA A 35 15.23 23.35 -13.69
N LEU A 36 14.31 24.32 -13.86
CA LEU A 36 12.93 24.21 -13.37
C LEU A 36 12.14 23.08 -14.04
N SER A 37 12.34 22.88 -15.35
CA SER A 37 11.70 21.76 -16.08
C SER A 37 12.12 20.41 -15.49
N SER A 38 13.41 20.25 -15.19
CA SER A 38 13.96 19.04 -14.58
C SER A 38 13.41 18.79 -13.16
N MET A 39 13.26 19.85 -12.35
CA MET A 39 12.73 19.74 -10.98
C MET A 39 11.26 19.30 -10.92
N ARG A 40 10.45 19.67 -11.92
CA ARG A 40 9.02 19.25 -11.97
C ARG A 40 8.89 17.73 -12.12
N GLY A 41 9.76 17.09 -12.90
CA GLY A 41 9.81 15.63 -13.04
C GLY A 41 10.15 14.94 -11.72
N VAL A 42 11.20 15.41 -11.03
CA VAL A 42 11.65 14.87 -9.74
C VAL A 42 10.56 14.96 -8.65
N SER A 43 9.79 16.05 -8.64
CA SER A 43 8.69 16.22 -7.67
C SER A 43 7.56 15.21 -7.87
N LEU A 44 7.17 14.93 -9.13
CA LEU A 44 6.17 13.92 -9.45
C LEU A 44 6.65 12.51 -9.09
N GLU A 45 7.88 12.18 -9.49
CA GLU A 45 8.50 10.88 -9.21
C GLU A 45 8.62 10.63 -7.69
N SER A 46 8.96 11.65 -6.90
CA SER A 46 9.00 11.56 -5.45
C SER A 46 7.63 11.22 -4.85
N ARG A 47 6.55 11.85 -5.33
CA ARG A 47 5.18 11.57 -4.85
C ARG A 47 4.70 10.17 -5.26
N ILE A 48 4.99 9.74 -6.49
CA ILE A 48 4.67 8.38 -6.96
C ILE A 48 5.43 7.35 -6.12
N THR A 49 6.73 7.55 -5.93
CA THR A 49 7.58 6.68 -5.12
C THR A 49 7.10 6.62 -3.67
N GLY A 50 6.68 7.76 -3.10
CA GLY A 50 6.09 7.84 -1.77
C GLY A 50 4.81 7.02 -1.65
N ASN A 51 3.88 7.15 -2.59
CA ASN A 51 2.63 6.39 -2.60
C ASN A 51 2.89 4.88 -2.77
N LEU A 52 3.74 4.50 -3.73
CA LEU A 52 4.11 3.09 -3.94
C LEU A 52 4.77 2.48 -2.70
N LYS A 53 5.64 3.22 -2.01
CA LYS A 53 6.24 2.78 -0.75
C LYS A 53 5.17 2.57 0.32
N GLN A 54 4.24 3.50 0.49
CA GLN A 54 3.14 3.35 1.43
C GLN A 54 2.26 2.15 1.09
N GLN A 55 1.90 1.97 -0.18
CA GLN A 55 1.10 0.84 -0.65
C GLN A 55 1.81 -0.49 -0.37
N LYS A 56 3.10 -0.62 -0.70
CA LYS A 56 3.89 -1.83 -0.41
C LYS A 56 3.96 -2.14 1.09
N ASN A 57 4.12 -1.10 1.92
CA ASN A 57 4.12 -1.26 3.37
C ASN A 57 2.77 -1.78 3.89
N LEU A 58 1.65 -1.20 3.41
CA LEU A 58 0.31 -1.66 3.78
C LEU A 58 0.05 -3.10 3.30
N THR A 59 0.47 -3.45 2.08
CA THR A 59 0.32 -4.82 1.57
C THR A 59 1.13 -5.82 2.39
N SER A 60 2.39 -5.53 2.71
CA SER A 60 3.22 -6.41 3.54
C SER A 60 2.62 -6.60 4.94
N ALA A 61 2.04 -5.54 5.51
CA ALA A 61 1.34 -5.60 6.79
C ALA A 61 0.03 -6.42 6.70
N ALA A 62 -0.74 -6.28 5.61
CA ALA A 62 -1.93 -7.09 5.39
C ALA A 62 -1.60 -8.58 5.21
N GLU A 63 -0.51 -8.91 4.50
CA GLU A 63 0.01 -10.28 4.37
C GLU A 63 0.40 -10.86 5.72
N ALA A 64 1.03 -10.07 6.59
CA ALA A 64 1.33 -10.49 7.96
C ALA A 64 0.05 -10.78 8.75
N GLY A 65 -0.99 -9.96 8.58
CA GLY A 65 -2.32 -10.20 9.15
C GLY A 65 -2.95 -11.52 8.67
N LEU A 66 -2.87 -11.81 7.36
CA LEU A 66 -3.33 -13.08 6.81
C LEU A 66 -2.59 -14.27 7.43
N ARG A 67 -1.26 -14.19 7.49
CA ARG A 67 -0.42 -15.26 8.04
C ARG A 67 -0.73 -15.54 9.52
N ILE A 68 -1.02 -14.50 10.30
CA ILE A 68 -1.47 -14.64 11.69
C ILE A 68 -2.80 -15.39 11.74
N GLY A 69 -3.78 -15.00 10.92
CA GLY A 69 -5.08 -15.68 10.84
C GLY A 69 -4.93 -17.16 10.45
N GLU A 70 -4.12 -17.45 9.43
CA GLU A 70 -3.84 -18.81 8.94
C GLU A 70 -3.22 -19.68 10.02
N GLN A 71 -2.20 -19.16 10.72
CA GLN A 71 -1.55 -19.87 11.81
C GLN A 71 -2.51 -20.16 12.96
N LYS A 72 -3.42 -19.24 13.28
CA LYS A 72 -4.43 -19.44 14.34
C LYS A 72 -5.43 -20.51 13.97
N ILE A 73 -5.81 -20.60 12.69
CA ILE A 73 -6.79 -21.58 12.18
C ILE A 73 -6.19 -22.99 12.08
N GLN A 74 -4.90 -23.09 11.75
CA GLN A 74 -4.18 -24.36 11.68
C GLN A 74 -3.83 -24.94 13.07
N CYS A 75 -3.81 -24.12 14.12
CA CYS A 75 -3.53 -24.57 15.48
C CYS A 75 -4.83 -25.08 16.16
N PRO A 76 -4.96 -26.39 16.45
CA PRO A 76 -6.18 -26.97 17.03
C PRO A 76 -6.56 -26.36 18.38
N ASP A 77 -5.56 -26.16 19.25
CA ASP A 77 -5.76 -25.59 20.59
C ASP A 77 -6.01 -24.08 20.57
N CYS A 78 -5.60 -23.39 19.49
CA CYS A 78 -5.77 -21.95 19.33
C CYS A 78 -7.14 -21.56 18.75
N LYS A 79 -7.96 -22.53 18.31
CA LYS A 79 -9.27 -22.29 17.69
C LYS A 79 -10.25 -21.56 18.61
N ALA A 80 -10.08 -21.62 19.94
CA ALA A 80 -10.96 -20.94 20.90
C ALA A 80 -10.97 -19.40 20.76
N ILE A 81 -9.94 -18.81 20.15
CA ILE A 81 -9.84 -17.35 19.88
C ILE A 81 -10.46 -16.99 18.52
N LEU A 82 -10.91 -17.99 17.76
CA LEU A 82 -11.56 -17.82 16.48
C LEU A 82 -13.05 -18.07 16.70
N GLN A 83 -13.86 -17.02 16.65
CA GLN A 83 -15.28 -17.17 16.40
C GLN A 83 -15.46 -16.91 14.91
N PRO A 84 -15.57 -17.96 14.05
CA PRO A 84 -15.84 -17.75 12.64
C PRO A 84 -17.13 -16.97 12.51
N ILE A 85 -17.05 -15.86 11.80
CA ILE A 85 -18.21 -15.03 11.54
C ILE A 85 -19.04 -15.77 10.50
N SER A 86 -20.30 -16.05 10.81
CA SER A 86 -21.27 -16.43 9.79
C SER A 86 -21.65 -15.17 9.01
N VAL A 87 -21.16 -15.07 7.77
CA VAL A 87 -21.52 -13.97 6.88
C VAL A 87 -22.47 -14.53 5.82
N PRO A 88 -23.70 -14.03 5.71
CA PRO A 88 -24.59 -14.46 4.64
C PRO A 88 -23.96 -14.07 3.30
N ALA A 89 -24.01 -15.01 2.35
CA ALA A 89 -23.64 -14.74 0.97
C ALA A 89 -24.48 -13.59 0.44
N ASN A 90 -23.89 -12.70 -0.35
CA ASN A 90 -24.68 -11.81 -1.20
C ASN A 90 -25.36 -12.61 -2.32
N THR A 91 -26.18 -11.94 -3.14
CA THR A 91 -26.90 -12.56 -4.26
C THR A 91 -25.99 -13.24 -5.29
N ASN A 92 -24.69 -12.94 -5.28
CA ASN A 92 -23.68 -13.52 -6.16
C ASN A 92 -22.96 -14.72 -5.54
N GLY A 93 -23.26 -15.09 -4.29
CA GLY A 93 -22.57 -16.16 -3.58
C GLY A 93 -21.27 -15.72 -2.89
N ASP A 94 -21.02 -14.42 -2.76
CA ASP A 94 -19.80 -13.90 -2.13
C ASP A 94 -20.05 -13.43 -0.69
N THR A 95 -19.05 -13.58 0.17
CA THR A 95 -19.00 -12.97 1.50
C THR A 95 -18.63 -11.49 1.37
N PRO A 96 -19.45 -10.55 1.86
CA PRO A 96 -19.08 -9.14 1.92
C PRO A 96 -17.89 -8.91 2.88
N THR A 97 -17.05 -7.92 2.59
CA THR A 97 -15.99 -7.49 3.52
C THR A 97 -16.58 -6.90 4.80
N ARG A 98 -16.09 -7.34 5.96
CA ARG A 98 -16.58 -6.94 7.29
C ARG A 98 -15.57 -6.09 8.08
N PHE A 99 -15.13 -4.99 7.46
CA PHE A 99 -14.33 -3.95 8.10
C PHE A 99 -15.13 -2.65 8.23
N GLY A 100 -16.36 -2.75 8.72
CA GLY A 100 -17.21 -1.60 9.04
C GLY A 100 -17.08 -1.17 10.50
N VAL A 101 -17.65 -0.01 10.82
CA VAL A 101 -17.67 0.57 12.19
C VAL A 101 -18.30 -0.33 13.24
N ASN A 102 -19.20 -1.23 12.83
CA ASN A 102 -19.90 -2.15 13.71
C ASN A 102 -19.18 -3.50 13.87
N ASP A 103 -18.13 -3.78 13.10
CA ASP A 103 -17.46 -5.08 13.09
C ASP A 103 -16.35 -5.18 14.16
N GLY A 104 -16.18 -4.18 15.04
CA GLY A 104 -15.14 -4.15 16.07
C GLY A 104 -15.17 -5.34 17.04
N GLY A 105 -16.34 -5.96 17.26
CA GLY A 105 -16.49 -7.14 18.12
C GLY A 105 -16.18 -8.48 17.45
N VAL A 106 -15.99 -8.49 16.12
CA VAL A 106 -15.77 -9.72 15.34
C VAL A 106 -14.42 -9.73 14.63
N VAL A 107 -13.77 -8.57 14.48
CA VAL A 107 -12.41 -8.48 13.96
C VAL A 107 -11.37 -8.54 15.08
N ASN A 108 -10.28 -9.25 14.83
CA ASN A 108 -9.12 -9.29 15.71
C ASN A 108 -8.12 -8.23 15.28
N ALA A 109 -7.63 -7.42 16.22
CA ALA A 109 -6.60 -6.42 15.96
C ALA A 109 -5.21 -6.93 16.37
N VAL A 110 -4.20 -6.62 15.57
CA VAL A 110 -2.79 -6.84 15.91
C VAL A 110 -2.20 -5.54 16.45
N SER A 111 -1.33 -5.64 17.48
CA SER A 111 -0.70 -4.47 18.08
C SER A 111 0.08 -3.64 17.05
N ALA A 112 -0.20 -2.34 17.00
CA ALA A 112 0.37 -1.42 16.03
C ALA A 112 1.88 -1.18 16.18
N THR A 113 2.41 -1.45 17.38
CA THR A 113 3.82 -1.29 17.70
C THR A 113 4.71 -2.23 16.89
N ALA A 114 4.16 -3.34 16.39
CA ALA A 114 4.90 -4.30 15.57
C ALA A 114 5.07 -3.87 14.11
N TYR A 115 4.33 -2.87 13.62
CA TYR A 115 4.26 -2.53 12.18
C TYR A 115 4.40 -1.02 11.90
N ASN A 116 5.28 -0.33 12.63
CA ASN A 116 5.61 1.08 12.39
C ASN A 116 4.36 2.00 12.30
N GLY A 117 3.39 1.78 13.18
CA GLY A 117 2.15 2.56 13.22
C GLY A 117 1.04 2.06 12.28
N VAL A 118 1.30 1.06 11.43
CA VAL A 118 0.25 0.39 10.65
C VAL A 118 -0.60 -0.46 11.59
N ARG A 119 -1.92 -0.27 11.50
CA ARG A 119 -2.93 -1.06 12.20
C ARG A 119 -3.34 -2.22 11.29
N ILE A 120 -3.31 -3.43 11.84
CA ILE A 120 -3.75 -4.64 11.14
C ILE A 120 -4.96 -5.20 11.88
N GLN A 121 -6.02 -5.50 11.13
CA GLN A 121 -7.19 -6.22 11.62
C GLN A 121 -7.47 -7.43 10.73
N TRP A 122 -7.91 -8.53 11.31
CA TRP A 122 -8.24 -9.73 10.55
C TRP A 122 -9.44 -10.46 11.15
N TYR A 123 -10.15 -11.21 10.32
CA TYR A 123 -11.25 -12.06 10.75
C TYR A 123 -11.32 -13.31 9.87
N VAL A 124 -12.05 -14.30 10.36
CA VAL A 124 -12.28 -15.57 9.65
C VAL A 124 -13.77 -15.79 9.42
N VAL A 125 -14.11 -16.31 8.25
CA VAL A 125 -15.45 -16.70 7.84
C VAL A 125 -15.46 -18.19 7.51
N ASP A 126 -16.48 -18.89 7.98
CA ASP A 126 -16.75 -20.26 7.54
C ASP A 126 -17.58 -20.19 6.24
N ILE A 127 -17.01 -20.68 5.15
CA ILE A 127 -17.64 -20.62 3.81
C ILE A 127 -18.47 -21.87 3.46
N THR A 128 -18.67 -22.79 4.42
CA THR A 128 -19.47 -24.01 4.21
C THR A 128 -20.94 -23.73 3.88
N SER A 129 -21.45 -22.53 4.16
CA SER A 129 -22.84 -22.12 3.89
C SER A 129 -23.09 -21.57 2.48
N LEU A 130 -22.04 -21.37 1.67
CA LEU A 130 -22.16 -20.75 0.33
C LEU A 130 -22.59 -21.72 -0.78
N VAL A 131 -22.79 -23.01 -0.46
CA VAL A 131 -23.07 -24.04 -1.46
C VAL A 131 -24.35 -24.79 -1.14
N SER A 132 -25.15 -25.05 -2.17
CA SER A 132 -26.43 -25.76 -2.09
C SER A 132 -26.29 -27.12 -1.37
N PRO A 133 -27.26 -27.51 -0.52
CA PRO A 133 -27.24 -28.78 0.22
C PRO A 133 -27.14 -30.05 -0.64
N ASN A 134 -27.23 -29.94 -1.97
CA ASN A 134 -27.25 -31.07 -2.93
C ASN A 134 -25.92 -31.32 -3.66
N SER A 135 -24.80 -30.72 -3.24
CA SER A 135 -23.50 -31.06 -3.83
C SER A 135 -23.09 -32.50 -3.44
N GLN A 136 -22.81 -33.35 -4.43
CA GLN A 136 -22.61 -34.80 -4.20
C GLN A 136 -21.20 -35.16 -3.69
N ASN A 137 -20.26 -34.20 -3.66
CA ASN A 137 -18.86 -34.39 -3.23
C ASN A 137 -18.49 -33.48 -2.02
N SER A 138 -19.40 -33.37 -1.05
CA SER A 138 -19.41 -32.28 -0.07
C SER A 138 -18.57 -32.49 1.19
N CYS A 139 -17.42 -33.17 1.09
CA CYS A 139 -16.46 -33.20 2.20
C CYS A 139 -16.04 -31.78 2.61
N ALA A 140 -15.84 -30.92 1.61
CA ALA A 140 -15.44 -29.53 1.79
C ALA A 140 -16.53 -28.62 2.39
N LEU A 141 -17.79 -29.05 2.40
CA LEU A 141 -18.96 -28.16 2.41
C LEU A 141 -20.09 -28.60 3.35
N LEU A 142 -20.10 -29.83 3.84
CA LEU A 142 -21.08 -30.28 4.84
C LEU A 142 -20.61 -29.86 6.23
N ASN A 143 -21.53 -29.32 7.04
CA ASN A 143 -21.35 -29.15 8.49
C ASN A 143 -21.26 -30.50 9.26
N VAL A 144 -20.97 -31.59 8.55
CA VAL A 144 -20.87 -32.96 9.07
C VAL A 144 -19.41 -33.36 8.99
N ALA A 145 -18.76 -33.47 10.15
CA ALA A 145 -17.41 -33.97 10.27
C ALA A 145 -17.36 -35.46 9.87
N LYS A 146 -17.13 -35.73 8.58
CA LYS A 146 -16.60 -37.03 8.15
C LYS A 146 -15.09 -37.05 8.45
N SER A 147 -14.57 -38.19 8.89
CA SER A 147 -13.20 -38.39 9.40
C SER A 147 -12.05 -38.13 8.40
N ASN A 148 -12.34 -37.67 7.17
CA ASN A 148 -11.33 -37.41 6.14
C ASN A 148 -11.68 -36.19 5.25
N CYS A 149 -12.34 -35.17 5.84
CA CYS A 149 -12.75 -33.99 5.09
C CYS A 149 -12.08 -32.71 5.60
N HIS A 150 -11.63 -31.86 4.68
CA HIS A 150 -11.10 -30.53 4.99
C HIS A 150 -12.22 -29.50 5.14
N ARG A 151 -12.22 -28.71 6.22
CA ARG A 151 -13.07 -27.52 6.35
C ARG A 151 -12.36 -26.32 5.72
N TYR A 152 -13.08 -25.53 4.94
CA TYR A 152 -12.54 -24.33 4.33
C TYR A 152 -12.93 -23.08 5.11
N TYR A 153 -11.94 -22.24 5.37
CA TYR A 153 -12.10 -20.96 6.01
C TYR A 153 -11.59 -19.87 5.09
N GLU A 154 -12.35 -18.79 4.98
CA GLU A 154 -11.88 -17.55 4.36
C GLU A 154 -11.31 -16.65 5.44
N ILE A 155 -10.09 -16.17 5.20
CA ILE A 155 -9.38 -15.25 6.08
C ILE A 155 -9.30 -13.92 5.35
N ASN A 156 -9.76 -12.88 6.02
CA ASN A 156 -9.68 -11.52 5.53
C ASN A 156 -8.77 -10.74 6.45
N ALA A 157 -7.80 -10.03 5.90
CA ALA A 157 -6.95 -9.13 6.65
C ALA A 157 -6.98 -7.74 6.01
N CYS A 158 -6.98 -6.72 6.86
CA CYS A 158 -6.93 -5.33 6.46
C CYS A 158 -5.78 -4.63 7.17
N ALA A 159 -5.04 -3.82 6.42
CA ALA A 159 -4.01 -2.94 6.93
C ALA A 159 -4.29 -1.49 6.54
N SER A 160 -4.18 -0.59 7.51
CA SER A 160 -4.36 0.85 7.34
C SER A 160 -3.55 1.61 8.39
N THR A 161 -3.41 2.93 8.24
CA THR A 161 -2.80 3.81 9.26
C THR A 161 -3.74 4.01 10.47
N VAL A 162 -5.03 3.76 10.29
CA VAL A 162 -6.07 3.76 11.32
C VAL A 162 -6.72 2.36 11.40
N LEU A 163 -7.57 2.12 12.40
CA LEU A 163 -8.29 0.84 12.45
C LEU A 163 -9.21 0.74 11.23
N CYS A 164 -9.13 -0.36 10.49
CA CYS A 164 -9.97 -0.58 9.31
C CYS A 164 -11.47 -0.55 9.61
N THR A 165 -11.87 -0.88 10.84
CA THR A 165 -13.25 -0.72 11.30
C THR A 165 -13.61 0.73 11.61
N SER A 166 -12.65 1.57 12.03
CA SER A 166 -12.95 2.95 12.43
C SER A 166 -13.22 3.89 11.25
N ASP A 167 -12.62 3.61 10.10
CA ASP A 167 -12.71 4.47 8.92
C ASP A 167 -12.55 3.65 7.62
N ALA A 168 -13.45 3.94 6.67
CA ALA A 168 -13.46 3.30 5.35
C ALA A 168 -12.90 4.21 4.23
N VAL A 169 -12.62 5.49 4.53
CA VAL A 169 -12.17 6.49 3.56
C VAL A 169 -10.64 6.54 3.47
N THR A 170 -9.95 6.31 4.59
CA THR A 170 -8.49 6.21 4.61
C THR A 170 -7.98 5.08 3.73
N GLN A 171 -6.81 5.31 3.11
CA GLN A 171 -6.17 4.31 2.26
C GLN A 171 -5.91 3.04 3.08
N ARG A 172 -6.52 1.95 2.63
CA ARG A 172 -6.42 0.62 3.24
C ARG A 172 -6.20 -0.44 2.19
N VAL A 173 -5.49 -1.49 2.57
CA VAL A 173 -5.31 -2.69 1.75
C VAL A 173 -6.05 -3.82 2.44
N ILE A 174 -6.93 -4.50 1.70
CA ILE A 174 -7.65 -5.67 2.16
C ILE A 174 -7.21 -6.85 1.31
N LEU A 175 -6.71 -7.90 1.95
CA LEU A 175 -6.34 -9.15 1.31
C LEU A 175 -7.26 -10.27 1.81
N ARG A 176 -7.47 -11.26 0.94
CA ARG A 176 -8.28 -12.44 1.23
C ARG A 176 -7.49 -13.69 0.89
N SER A 177 -7.64 -14.73 1.71
CA SER A 177 -7.05 -16.05 1.53
C SER A 177 -8.08 -17.11 1.91
N VAL A 178 -8.05 -18.26 1.24
CA VAL A 178 -8.89 -19.41 1.59
C VAL A 178 -7.97 -20.56 2.00
N VAL A 179 -8.19 -21.08 3.20
CA VAL A 179 -7.39 -22.18 3.77
C VAL A 179 -8.27 -23.38 4.07
N GLY A 180 -7.79 -24.56 3.68
CA GLY A 180 -8.37 -25.84 4.07
C GLY A 180 -7.70 -26.36 5.34
N VAL A 181 -8.49 -26.82 6.31
CA VAL A 181 -8.02 -27.40 7.57
C VAL A 181 -8.49 -28.84 7.65
N SER A 182 -7.58 -29.80 7.76
CA SER A 182 -7.90 -31.18 8.14
C SER A 182 -8.24 -31.24 9.63
N ASN A 183 -9.31 -31.97 9.97
CA ASN A 183 -9.56 -32.39 11.34
C ASN A 183 -8.60 -33.51 11.77
#